data_AF-A0A1W1X898-F1
#
_entry.id   AF-A0A1W1X898-F1
#
_cell.length_a   1.000
_cell.length_b   1.000
_cell.length_c   1.000
_cell.angle_alpha   90.00
_cell.angle_beta   90.00
_cell.angle_gamma   90.00
#
_symmetry.space_group_name_H-M   'P 1'
#
loop_
_entity.id
_entity.type
_entity.pdbx_description
1 polymer ?
#
loop_
_entity_poly.entity_id
_entity_poly.type
_entity_poly.pdbx_seq_one_letter_code
_entity_poly.pdbx_strand_id
1 'polypeptide(L)' 'MAPTPQHSRLQPGTPVPAFSLLDQDGNVVRPEDFLGSKLFVFFYPKANTGG' A
#
# COMPACT_ATOMS: atom_id res chain seq x y z
N MET A 1 -10.51 -24.56 -9.12
CA MET A 1 -9.40 -23.88 -9.80
C MET A 1 -9.42 -22.43 -9.36
N ALA A 2 -8.68 -22.07 -8.30
CA ALA A 2 -8.51 -20.67 -7.91
C ALA A 2 -7.18 -20.19 -8.54
N PRO A 3 -7.14 -19.04 -9.22
CA PRO A 3 -5.90 -18.52 -9.75
C PRO A 3 -4.98 -18.16 -8.58
N THR A 4 -3.81 -18.79 -8.52
CA THR A 4 -2.75 -18.46 -7.57
C THR A 4 -2.36 -16.98 -7.76
N PRO A 5 -2.31 -16.14 -6.71
CA PRO A 5 -1.83 -14.78 -6.86
C PRO A 5 -0.36 -14.85 -7.30
N GLN A 6 -0.09 -14.51 -8.56
CA GLN A 6 1.26 -14.36 -9.08
C GLN A 6 1.90 -13.18 -8.34
N HIS A 7 2.98 -13.42 -7.60
CA HIS A 7 3.79 -12.36 -7.00
C HIS A 7 4.55 -11.61 -8.11
N SER A 8 3.85 -10.78 -8.87
CA SER A 8 4.45 -9.88 -9.85
C SER A 8 5.12 -8.71 -9.12
N ARG A 9 6.45 -8.65 -9.20
CA ARG A 9 7.23 -7.48 -8.76
C ARG A 9 6.72 -6.23 -9.47
N LEU A 10 6.43 -5.17 -8.72
CA LEU A 10 6.06 -3.87 -9.30
C LEU A 10 7.22 -3.31 -10.15
N GLN A 11 6.89 -2.79 -11.32
CA GLN A 11 7.84 -2.13 -12.23
C GLN A 11 7.44 -0.67 -12.47
N PRO A 12 8.37 0.23 -12.83
CA PRO A 12 8.03 1.59 -13.21
C PRO A 12 6.94 1.64 -14.28
N GLY A 13 5.96 2.53 -14.11
CA GLY A 13 4.80 2.63 -15.00
C GLY A 13 3.67 1.64 -14.71
N THR A 14 3.88 0.65 -13.84
CA THR A 14 2.77 -0.21 -13.36
C THR A 14 1.81 0.66 -12.53
N PRO A 15 0.49 0.62 -12.80
CA PRO A 15 -0.49 1.29 -11.96
C PRO A 15 -0.38 0.81 -10.50
N VAL A 16 -0.61 1.72 -9.55
CA VAL A 16 -0.62 1.35 -8.13
C VAL A 16 -1.72 0.31 -7.88
N PRO A 17 -1.43 -0.80 -7.17
CA PRO A 17 -2.46 -1.75 -6.78
C PRO A 17 -3.52 -1.07 -5.90
N ALA A 18 -4.77 -1.50 -6.02
CA ALA A 18 -5.81 -1.07 -5.09
C ALA A 18 -5.55 -1.65 -3.70
N PHE A 19 -5.52 -0.78 -2.68
CA PHE A 19 -5.48 -1.16 -1.28
C PHE A 19 -6.19 -0.12 -0.42
N SER A 20 -6.52 -0.50 0.81
CA SER A 20 -7.05 0.40 1.82
C SER A 20 -6.44 0.06 3.16
N LEU A 21 -5.98 1.07 3.89
CA LEU A 21 -5.39 0.93 5.22
C LEU A 21 -6.07 1.90 6.18
N LEU A 22 -5.95 1.64 7.48
CA LEU A 22 -6.31 2.63 8.49
C LEU A 22 -5.10 3.52 8.77
N ASP A 23 -5.33 4.82 8.90
CA ASP A 23 -4.33 5.75 9.44
C ASP A 23 -4.28 5.68 10.98
N GLN A 24 -3.49 6.55 11.60
CA GLN A 24 -3.32 6.61 13.06
C GLN A 24 -4.60 7.00 13.83
N ASP A 25 -5.56 7.63 13.16
CA ASP A 25 -6.81 8.08 13.74
C ASP A 25 -7.97 7.11 13.42
N GLY A 26 -7.68 6.03 12.68
CA GLY A 26 -8.65 5.02 12.27
C GLY A 26 -9.44 5.38 11.02
N ASN A 27 -9.03 6.40 10.27
CA ASN A 27 -9.65 6.73 8.98
C ASN A 27 -9.15 5.79 7.89
N VAL A 28 -10.05 5.39 6.99
CA VAL A 28 -9.67 4.60 5.83
C VAL A 28 -8.96 5.49 4.81
N VAL A 29 -7.76 5.10 4.43
CA VAL A 29 -6.92 5.75 3.43
C VAL A 29 -6.73 4.81 2.24
N ARG A 30 -6.89 5.34 1.02
CA ARG A 30 -6.74 4.61 -0.24
C ARG A 30 -5.81 5.38 -1.18
N PRO A 31 -5.09 4.70 -2.10
CA PRO A 31 -4.27 5.38 -3.10
C PRO A 31 -5.04 6.38 -3.98
N GLU A 32 -6.31 6.07 -4.26
CA GLU A 32 -7.22 6.91 -5.06
C GLU A 32 -7.51 8.28 -4.43
N ASP A 33 -7.36 8.40 -3.11
CA ASP A 33 -7.53 9.68 -2.40
C ASP A 33 -6.43 10.69 -2.74
N PHE A 34 -5.31 10.22 -3.31
CA PHE A 34 -4.13 11.03 -3.65
C PHE A 34 -3.96 11.27 -5.15
N LEU A 35 -5.00 11.04 -5.97
CA LEU A 35 -4.92 11.31 -7.41
C LEU A 35 -4.53 12.77 -7.70
N GLY A 36 -3.58 12.96 -8.62
CA GLY A 36 -3.01 14.27 -8.94
C GLY A 36 -1.88 14.73 -8.00
N SER A 37 -1.65 14.02 -6.89
CA SER A 37 -0.54 14.27 -5.98
C SER A 37 0.56 13.21 -6.12
N LYS A 38 1.80 13.58 -5.76
CA LYS A 38 2.89 12.60 -5.65
C LYS A 38 2.73 11.83 -4.33
N LEU A 39 2.57 10.51 -4.44
CA LEU A 39 2.47 9.61 -3.29
C LEU A 39 3.77 8.79 -3.14
N PHE A 40 4.34 8.80 -1.93
CA PHE A 40 5.44 7.91 -1.54
C PHE A 40 4.92 6.88 -0.54
N VAL A 41 5.11 5.60 -0.82
CA VAL A 41 4.75 4.49 0.08
C VAL A 41 6.02 3.89 0.63
N PHE A 42 6.16 3.86 1.96
CA PHE A 42 7.32 3.30 2.64
C PHE A 42 6.88 2.18 3.57
N PHE A 43 7.45 0.99 3.40
CA PHE A 43 7.20 -0.15 4.27
C PHE A 43 8.27 -0.17 5.36
N TYR A 44 7.91 0.23 6.57
CA TYR A 44 8.78 0.07 7.73
C TYR A 44 8.52 -1.31 8.35
N PRO A 45 9.56 -2.17 8.51
CA PRO A 45 9.39 -3.42 9.25
C PRO A 45 8.92 -3.12 10.67
N LYS A 46 8.14 -4.03 11.25
CA LYS A 46 7.57 -3.85 12.59
C LYS A 46 8.63 -3.25 13.53
N ALA A 47 8.35 -2.06 14.06
CA ALA A 47 9.26 -1.42 15.00
C ALA A 47 9.36 -2.36 16.20
N ASN A 48 10.53 -2.97 16.42
CA ASN A 48 10.86 -3.61 17.69
C ASN A 48 11.07 -2.50 18.75
N THR A 49 10.11 -1.60 18.91
CA THR A 49 10.03 -0.75 20.09
C THR A 49 9.53 -1.66 21.20
N GLY A 50 10.47 -2.21 21.96
CA GLY A 50 10.19 -2.99 23.16
C GLY A 50 9.45 -2.10 24.16
N GLY A 51 8.13 -2.28 24.19
CA GLY A 51 7.31 -2.08 25.38
C GLY A 51 7.11 -3.41 26.08
#